data_AF-A0A354UZB3-F1
#
_entry.id   AF-A0A354UZB3-F1
#
_cell.length_a   1.000
_cell.length_b   1.000
_cell.length_c   1.000
_cell.angle_alpha   90.00
_cell.angle_beta   90.00
_cell.angle_gamma   90.00
#
_symmetry.space_group_name_H-M   'P 1'
#
loop_
_entity.id
_entity.type
_entity.pdbx_description
1 polymer ?
#
loop_
_entity_poly.entity_id
_entity_poly.type
_entity_poly.pdbx_seq_one_letter_code
_entity_poly.pdbx_strand_id
1 'polypeptide(L)'
;AGLISEQQNLNRNGIPLLDQIQGLGDAFSHQDKSVARTELIIFIRPQIIRDSLDAHFVAEELRSKLRGSINASVANDANGQA
;
A
#
# COMPACT_ATOMS: atom_id res chain seq x y z
N ALA A 1 -11.70 9.06 -5.46
CA ALA A 1 -10.43 9.46 -6.11
C ALA A 1 -9.38 8.42 -5.78
N GLY A 2 -8.44 8.16 -6.68
CA GLY A 2 -7.36 7.22 -6.46
C GLY A 2 -6.12 7.65 -7.24
N LEU A 3 -4.98 7.12 -6.84
CA LEU A 3 -3.69 7.31 -7.50
C LEU A 3 -3.20 5.95 -7.96
N ILE A 4 -2.86 5.84 -9.24
CA ILE A 4 -2.04 4.74 -9.74
C ILE A 4 -0.81 5.41 -10.32
N SER A 5 0.35 5.06 -9.78
CA SER A 5 1.64 5.57 -10.20
C SER A 5 2.56 4.39 -10.49
N GLU A 6 3.22 4.42 -11.63
CA GLU A 6 4.24 3.46 -12.01
C GLU A 6 5.48 4.21 -12.52
N GLN A 7 6.64 3.87 -11.96
CA GLN A 7 7.93 4.40 -12.34
C GLN A 7 8.80 3.24 -12.83
N GLN A 8 9.30 3.34 -14.06
CA GLN A 8 10.24 2.36 -14.63
C GLN A 8 11.60 3.04 -14.84
N ASN A 9 12.65 2.47 -14.25
CA ASN A 9 14.02 2.93 -14.46
C ASN A 9 14.82 1.82 -15.15
N LEU A 10 15.39 2.16 -16.29
CA LEU A 10 16.27 1.32 -17.09
C LEU A 10 17.64 1.99 -17.15
N ASN A 11 18.64 1.36 -16.56
CA ASN A 11 20.03 1.82 -16.63
C ASN A 11 20.87 0.75 -17.35
N ARG A 12 21.69 1.18 -18.30
CA ARG A 12 22.62 0.32 -19.04
C ARG A 12 24.00 0.94 -19.00
N ASN A 13 24.95 0.24 -18.40
CA ASN A 13 26.34 0.64 -18.30
C ASN A 13 27.20 -0.43 -18.95
N GLY A 14 27.92 -0.13 -20.03
CA GLY A 14 28.77 -1.09 -20.72
C GLY A 14 30.08 -0.46 -21.18
N ILE A 15 31.05 -1.31 -21.51
CA ILE A 15 32.30 -0.85 -22.13
C ILE A 15 32.00 -0.51 -23.60
N PRO A 16 32.24 0.75 -24.05
CA PRO A 16 32.04 1.14 -25.45
C PRO A 16 32.79 0.21 -26.41
N LEU A 17 32.22 -0.04 -27.60
CA LEU A 17 32.61 -1.07 -28.58
C LEU A 17 32.37 -2.53 -28.15
N LEU A 18 32.71 -2.93 -26.92
CA LEU A 18 32.56 -4.33 -26.49
C LEU A 18 31.10 -4.70 -26.21
N ASP A 19 30.30 -3.77 -25.69
CA ASP A 19 28.89 -4.04 -25.37
C ASP A 19 27.98 -4.22 -26.60
N GLN A 20 28.45 -3.84 -27.78
CA GLN A 20 27.69 -3.87 -29.03
C GLN A 20 27.98 -5.12 -29.87
N ILE A 21 28.91 -5.98 -29.42
CA ILE A 21 29.26 -7.22 -30.11
C ILE A 21 28.09 -8.18 -30.01
N GLN A 22 27.52 -8.55 -31.14
CA GLN A 22 26.42 -9.50 -31.21
C GLN A 22 26.83 -10.86 -30.61
N GLY A 23 26.10 -11.31 -29.59
CA GLY A 23 26.33 -12.58 -28.90
C GLY A 23 27.27 -12.53 -27.69
N LEU A 24 28.07 -11.47 -27.51
CA LEU A 24 28.99 -11.32 -26.36
C LEU A 24 28.82 -10.01 -25.58
N GLY A 25 28.08 -9.03 -26.12
CA GLY A 25 27.91 -7.71 -25.53
C GLY A 25 27.34 -7.70 -24.11
N ASP A 26 26.47 -8.66 -23.78
CA ASP A 26 25.88 -8.80 -22.45
C ASP A 26 26.92 -9.13 -21.37
N ALA A 27 28.03 -9.80 -21.71
CA ALA A 27 29.12 -10.10 -20.77
C ALA A 27 29.94 -8.85 -20.40
N PHE A 28 29.88 -7.79 -21.22
CA PHE A 28 30.60 -6.53 -21.03
C PHE A 28 29.68 -5.35 -20.72
N SER A 29 28.41 -5.64 -20.40
CA SER A 29 27.42 -4.65 -19.98
C SER A 29 26.71 -5.06 -18.69
N HIS A 30 26.27 -4.07 -17.94
CA HIS A 30 25.42 -4.21 -16.79
C HIS A 30 24.10 -3.49 -17.08
N GLN A 31 22.99 -4.19 -16.88
CA GLN A 31 21.65 -3.67 -17.10
C GLN A 31 20.88 -3.75 -15.78
N ASP A 32 20.55 -2.60 -15.23
CA ASP A 32 19.67 -2.50 -14.07
C ASP A 32 18.27 -2.11 -14.53
N LYS A 33 17.28 -2.90 -14.10
CA LYS A 33 15.86 -2.61 -14.31
C LYS A 33 15.17 -2.58 -12.96
N SER A 34 14.59 -1.43 -12.61
CA SER A 34 13.71 -1.31 -11.44
C SER A 34 12.34 -0.79 -11.83
N VAL A 35 11.31 -1.37 -11.22
CA VAL A 35 9.91 -0.97 -11.41
C VAL A 35 9.32 -0.72 -10.03
N ALA A 36 8.76 0.48 -9.83
CA ALA A 36 8.07 0.87 -8.61
C ALA A 36 6.62 1.23 -8.93
N ARG A 37 5.66 0.58 -8.26
CA ARG A 37 4.22 0.78 -8.44
C ARG A 37 3.58 1.19 -7.11
N THR A 38 2.78 2.25 -7.14
CA THR A 38 2.04 2.78 -5.99
C THR A 38 0.56 2.91 -6.35
N GLU A 39 -0.32 2.31 -5.55
CA GLU A 39 -1.76 2.35 -5.73
C GLU A 39 -2.44 2.86 -4.46
N LEU A 40 -3.31 3.87 -4.60
CA LEU A 40 -4.11 4.44 -3.52
C LEU A 40 -5.55 4.56 -3.98
N ILE A 41 -6.48 4.11 -3.17
CA ILE A 41 -7.92 4.26 -3.40
C ILE A 41 -8.56 4.85 -2.16
N ILE A 42 -9.41 5.86 -2.32
CA ILE A 42 -10.11 6.52 -1.22
C ILE A 42 -11.63 6.31 -1.38
N PHE A 43 -12.23 5.73 -0.34
CA PHE A 43 -13.67 5.58 -0.20
C PHE A 43 -14.21 6.53 0.87
N ILE A 44 -15.31 7.21 0.58
CA ILE A 44 -16.00 8.10 1.52
C ILE A 44 -17.43 7.59 1.69
N ARG A 45 -17.85 7.37 2.94
CA ARG A 45 -19.24 7.09 3.29
C ARG A 45 -19.79 8.28 4.08
N PRO A 46 -20.51 9.22 3.45
CA PRO A 46 -21.13 10.31 4.18
C PRO A 46 -22.26 9.76 5.07
N GLN A 47 -22.45 10.35 6.25
CA GLN A 47 -23.60 10.12 7.10
C GLN A 47 -24.22 11.47 7.47
N ILE A 48 -25.55 11.57 7.38
CA ILE A 48 -26.30 12.76 7.73
C ILE A 48 -26.96 12.52 9.08
N ILE A 49 -26.67 13.38 10.06
CA ILE A 49 -27.27 13.37 11.39
C ILE A 49 -28.18 14.59 11.48
N ARG A 50 -29.48 14.37 11.73
CA ARG A 50 -30.48 15.45 11.65
C ARG A 50 -30.85 16.03 13.01
N ASP A 51 -30.75 15.23 14.06
CA ASP A 51 -31.12 15.62 15.41
C ASP A 51 -30.24 14.94 16.49
N SER A 52 -30.50 15.26 17.76
CA SER A 52 -29.74 14.75 18.89
C SER A 52 -29.94 13.25 19.16
N LEU A 53 -31.07 12.70 18.76
CA LEU A 53 -31.39 11.28 18.95
C LEU A 53 -30.61 10.44 17.93
N ASP A 54 -30.57 10.86 16.67
CA ASP A 54 -29.71 10.28 15.63
C ASP A 54 -28.24 10.29 16.05
N ALA A 55 -27.77 11.41 16.61
CA ALA A 55 -26.39 11.56 17.08
C ALA A 55 -26.05 10.55 18.19
N HIS A 56 -27.00 10.32 19.11
CA HIS A 56 -26.82 9.37 20.21
C HIS A 56 -26.70 7.93 19.69
N PHE A 57 -27.54 7.54 18.74
CA PHE A 57 -27.47 6.20 18.14
C PHE A 57 -26.15 5.96 17.39
N VAL A 58 -25.70 6.92 16.59
CA VAL A 58 -24.42 6.82 15.86
C VAL A 58 -23.24 6.75 16.83
N ALA A 59 -23.27 7.55 17.90
CA ALA A 59 -22.22 7.55 18.92
C ALA A 59 -22.14 6.23 19.67
N GLU A 60 -23.29 5.66 20.07
CA GLU A 60 -23.32 4.40 20.80
C GLU A 60 -22.91 3.21 19.91
N GLU A 61 -23.32 3.21 18.64
CA GLU A 61 -22.87 2.22 17.67
C GLU A 61 -21.34 2.29 17.47
N LEU A 62 -20.78 3.48 17.33
CA LEU A 62 -19.33 3.68 17.22
C LEU A 62 -18.60 3.22 18.49
N ARG A 63 -19.12 3.57 19.67
CA ARG A 63 -18.57 3.17 20.97
C ARG A 63 -18.59 1.65 21.14
N SER A 64 -19.69 1.00 20.74
CA SER A 64 -19.82 -0.46 20.76
C SER A 64 -18.78 -1.13 19.86
N LYS A 65 -18.60 -0.63 18.63
CA LYS A 65 -17.57 -1.14 17.69
C LYS A 65 -16.15 -0.99 18.22
N LEU A 66 -15.82 0.15 18.84
CA LEU A 66 -14.49 0.39 19.42
C LEU A 66 -14.20 -0.55 20.59
N ARG A 67 -15.19 -0.79 21.46
CA ARG A 67 -15.05 -1.77 22.55
C ARG A 67 -14.86 -3.18 21.99
N GLY A 68 -15.61 -3.55 20.97
CA GLY A 68 -15.45 -4.83 20.26
C GLY A 68 -14.05 -5.00 19.67
N SER A 69 -13.49 -3.97 19.01
CA SER A 69 -12.14 -4.04 18.44
C SER A 69 -11.04 -4.08 19.49
N ILE A 70 -11.17 -3.34 20.59
CA ILE A 70 -10.19 -3.35 21.70
C ILE A 70 -10.15 -4.74 22.35
N ASN A 71 -11.31 -5.36 22.56
CA ASN A 71 -11.35 -6.71 23.12
C ASN A 71 -10.73 -7.74 22.18
N ALA A 72 -10.91 -7.57 20.86
CA ALA A 72 -10.29 -8.45 19.85
C ALA A 72 -8.77 -8.29 19.77
N SER A 73 -8.23 -7.07 19.88
CA SER A 73 -6.79 -6.84 19.88
C SER A 73 -6.11 -7.38 21.13
N VAL A 74 -6.70 -7.14 22.31
CA VAL A 74 -6.19 -7.67 23.59
C VAL A 74 -6.19 -9.20 23.59
N ALA A 75 -7.21 -9.84 23.01
CA ALA A 75 -7.26 -11.29 22.88
C ALA A 75 -6.18 -11.85 21.93
N ASN A 76 -5.83 -11.12 20.87
CA ASN A 76 -4.78 -11.54 19.93
C ASN A 76 -3.37 -11.44 20.55
N ASP A 77 -3.13 -10.40 21.36
CA ASP A 77 -1.85 -10.22 22.07
C ASP A 77 -1.62 -11.30 23.14
N ALA A 78 -2.69 -11.77 23.79
CA ALA A 78 -2.63 -12.85 24.78
C ALA A 78 -2.32 -14.22 24.15
N ASN A 79 -2.69 -14.43 22.88
CA ASN A 79 -2.51 -15.71 22.18
C ASN A 79 -1.13 -15.82 21.49
N GLY A 80 -0.40 -14.71 21.37
CA GLY A 80 0.95 -14.65 20.79
C GLY A 80 2.09 -14.81 21.81
N GLN A 81 1.78 -15.04 23.10
CA GLN A 81 2.77 -15.23 24.17
C GLN A 81 2.84 -16.68 24.67
N ALA A 82 2.31 -17.65 23.91
CA ALA A 82 2.45 -19.08 24.17
C ALA A 82 3.30 -19.77 23.10
#